data_AF-A0A6P0RV96-F1
#
_entry.id   AF-A0A6P0RV96-F1
#
_cell.length_a   1.000
_cell.length_b   1.000
_cell.length_c   1.000
_cell.angle_alpha   90.00
_cell.angle_beta   90.00
_cell.angle_gamma   90.00
#
_symmetry.space_group_name_H-M   'P 1'
#
loop_
_entity.id
_entity.type
_entity.pdbx_description
1 polymer ?
#
loop_
_entity_poly.entity_id
_entity_poly.type
_entity_poly.pdbx_seq_one_letter_code
_entity_poly.pdbx_strand_id
1 'polypeptide(L)'
;MSNPKKNFIASILQWVENVGNRLPDPVTIFIILCFTLIIVSAIASAMGVSVTHPGTKETIEAVSILTPNGIRRIVSEAVTNFVTFPPLGVVLV
;
A
#
# COMPACT_ATOMS: atom_id res chain seq x y z
N MET A 1 -3.71 47.45 0.47
CA MET A 1 -2.87 46.68 1.41
C MET A 1 -3.05 45.18 1.18
N SER A 2 -2.06 44.48 0.62
CA SER A 2 -2.07 43.00 0.60
C SER A 2 -1.67 42.49 1.99
N ASN A 3 -2.55 41.68 2.59
CA ASN A 3 -2.37 41.18 3.93
C ASN A 3 -1.39 39.98 3.86
N PRO A 4 -0.17 40.05 4.45
CA PRO A 4 0.86 39.02 4.26
C PRO A 4 0.42 37.60 4.69
N LYS A 5 -0.52 37.51 5.65
CA LYS A 5 -1.14 36.25 6.08
C LYS A 5 -1.99 35.57 4.99
N LYS A 6 -2.62 36.34 4.09
CA LYS A 6 -3.41 35.81 2.97
C LYS A 6 -2.51 35.16 1.91
N ASN A 7 -1.30 35.70 1.72
CA ASN A 7 -0.31 35.14 0.78
C ASN A 7 0.22 33.79 1.24
N PHE A 8 0.53 33.63 2.54
CA PHE A 8 1.01 32.35 3.06
C PHE A 8 -0.04 31.22 2.97
N ILE A 9 -1.29 31.52 3.36
CA ILE A 9 -2.40 30.56 3.27
C ILE A 9 -2.68 30.21 1.80
N ALA A 10 -2.67 31.20 0.90
CA ALA A 10 -2.87 30.97 -0.53
C ALA A 10 -1.76 30.09 -1.14
N SER A 11 -0.50 30.29 -0.76
CA SER A 11 0.61 29.44 -1.22
C SER A 11 0.49 27.99 -0.72
N ILE A 12 0.02 27.77 0.51
CA ILE A 12 -0.23 26.40 1.01
C ILE A 12 -1.40 25.76 0.24
N LEU A 13 -2.50 26.49 0.01
CA LEU A 13 -3.62 25.95 -0.78
C LEU A 13 -3.20 25.59 -2.20
N GLN A 14 -2.42 26.44 -2.88
CA GLN A 14 -1.88 26.14 -4.21
C GLN A 14 -1.00 24.90 -4.22
N TRP A 15 -0.22 24.68 -3.15
CA TRP A 15 0.58 23.48 -3.00
C TRP A 15 -0.31 22.23 -2.82
N VAL A 16 -1.31 22.29 -1.94
CA VAL A 16 -2.24 21.17 -1.71
C VAL A 16 -3.03 20.83 -2.99
N GLU A 17 -3.52 21.83 -3.71
CA GLU A 17 -4.23 21.66 -4.98
C GLU A 17 -3.34 20.98 -6.03
N ASN A 18 -2.09 21.46 -6.18
CA ASN A 18 -1.13 20.87 -7.11
C ASN A 18 -0.74 19.44 -6.74
N VAL A 19 -0.64 19.12 -5.45
CA VAL A 19 -0.38 17.75 -4.99
C VAL A 19 -1.60 16.86 -5.20
N GLY A 20 -2.80 17.35 -4.88
CA GLY A 20 -4.06 16.64 -5.07
C GLY A 20 -4.32 16.29 -6.54
N ASN A 21 -4.10 17.23 -7.45
CA ASN A 21 -4.24 17.00 -8.90
C ASN A 21 -3.18 16.05 -9.50
N ARG A 22 -2.08 15.81 -8.78
CA ARG A 22 -1.02 14.88 -9.20
C ARG A 22 -1.23 13.47 -8.68
N LEU A 23 -2.18 13.25 -7.77
CA LEU A 23 -2.49 11.90 -7.31
C LEU A 23 -3.04 11.11 -8.49
N PRO A 24 -2.40 9.98 -8.86
CA PRO A 24 -2.92 9.13 -9.91
C PRO A 24 -4.25 8.52 -9.45
N ASP A 25 -5.02 8.00 -10.40
CA ASP A 25 -6.28 7.33 -10.07
C ASP A 25 -6.05 6.21 -9.03
N PRO A 26 -7.05 5.91 -8.19
CA PRO A 26 -6.90 4.93 -7.13
C PRO A 26 -6.37 3.57 -7.61
N VAL A 27 -6.76 3.10 -8.79
CA VAL A 27 -6.33 1.80 -9.33
C VAL A 27 -4.84 1.80 -9.60
N THR A 28 -4.32 2.86 -10.22
CA THR A 28 -2.88 3.04 -10.45
C THR A 28 -2.09 3.05 -9.13
N ILE A 29 -2.60 3.70 -8.09
CA ILE A 29 -1.97 3.67 -6.75
C ILE A 29 -1.85 2.23 -6.24
N PHE A 30 -2.93 1.44 -6.31
CA PHE A 30 -2.90 0.04 -5.87
C PHE A 30 -1.93 -0.81 -6.68
N ILE A 31 -1.85 -0.61 -8.01
CA ILE A 31 -0.89 -1.33 -8.85
C ILE A 31 0.55 -1.01 -8.41
N ILE A 32 0.87 0.27 -8.21
CA ILE A 32 2.19 0.71 -7.73
C ILE A 32 2.50 0.09 -6.37
N LEU A 33 1.54 0.08 -5.44
CA LEU A 33 1.70 -0.55 -4.12
C LEU A 33 1.95 -2.06 -4.23
N CYS A 34 1.22 -2.77 -5.09
CA CYS A 34 1.42 -4.21 -5.32
C CYS A 34 2.84 -4.51 -5.83
N PHE A 35 3.31 -3.78 -6.85
CA PHE A 35 4.67 -3.94 -7.37
C PHE A 35 5.73 -3.59 -6.32
N THR A 36 5.53 -2.50 -5.60
CA THR A 36 6.43 -2.08 -4.51
C THR A 36 6.50 -3.15 -3.44
N LEU A 37 5.37 -3.73 -3.05
CA LEU A 37 5.30 -4.78 -2.03
C LEU A 37 6.04 -6.05 -2.46
N ILE A 38 5.93 -6.46 -3.74
CA ILE A 38 6.70 -7.59 -4.28
C ILE A 38 8.21 -7.35 -4.09
N ILE A 39 8.69 -6.16 -4.48
CA ILE A 39 10.11 -5.80 -4.37
C ILE A 39 10.56 -5.74 -2.90
N VAL A 40 9.79 -5.04 -2.06
CA VAL A 40 10.12 -4.89 -0.62
C VAL A 40 10.11 -6.24 0.09
N SER A 41 9.16 -7.12 -0.22
CA SER A 41 9.11 -8.47 0.37
C SER A 41 10.34 -9.31 0.02
N ALA A 42 10.84 -9.18 -1.22
CA ALA A 42 12.04 -9.88 -1.65
C ALA A 42 13.29 -9.36 -0.93
N ILE A 43 13.44 -8.04 -0.80
CA ILE A 43 14.57 -7.42 -0.09
C ILE A 43 14.55 -7.77 1.40
N ALA A 44 13.39 -7.61 2.06
CA ALA A 44 13.25 -7.86 3.49
C ALA A 44 13.52 -9.33 3.85
N SER A 45 13.04 -10.26 3.02
CA SER A 45 13.29 -11.69 3.21
C SER A 45 14.77 -12.05 2.95
N ALA A 46 15.39 -11.45 1.92
CA ALA A 46 16.82 -11.67 1.64
C ALA A 46 17.74 -11.14 2.76
N MET A 47 17.32 -10.09 3.47
CA MET A 47 18.02 -9.55 4.63
C MET A 47 17.75 -10.36 5.93
N GLY A 48 16.89 -11.37 5.90
CA GLY A 48 16.55 -12.17 7.07
C GLY A 48 15.79 -11.38 8.15
N VAL A 49 15.02 -10.36 7.74
CA VAL A 49 14.26 -9.52 8.68
C VAL A 49 13.28 -10.39 9.46
N SER A 50 13.42 -10.36 10.78
CA SER A 50 12.54 -11.08 11.71
C SER A 50 12.20 -10.22 12.92
N VAL A 51 11.01 -10.43 13.47
CA VAL A 51 10.49 -9.71 14.63
C VAL A 51 9.79 -10.69 15.56
N THR A 52 10.06 -10.59 16.86
CA THR A 52 9.34 -11.36 17.87
C THR A 52 7.97 -10.74 18.12
N HIS A 53 6.90 -11.53 17.99
CA HIS A 53 5.54 -11.10 18.22
C HIS A 53 5.35 -10.73 19.70
N PRO A 54 4.85 -9.52 20.04
CA PRO A 54 4.75 -9.06 21.44
C PRO A 54 3.74 -9.86 22.27
N GLY A 55 2.65 -10.33 21.65
CA GLY A 55 1.64 -11.20 22.28
C GLY A 55 2.05 -12.67 22.43
N THR A 56 2.40 -13.36 21.33
CA THR A 56 2.66 -14.81 21.33
C THR A 56 4.10 -15.20 21.65
N LYS A 57 5.04 -14.24 21.62
CA LYS A 57 6.50 -14.46 21.74
C LYS A 57 7.13 -15.33 20.63
N GLU A 58 6.39 -15.61 19.57
CA GLU A 58 6.91 -16.34 18.41
C GLU A 58 7.69 -15.40 17.48
N THR A 59 8.71 -15.92 16.81
CA THR A 59 9.47 -15.17 15.81
C THR A 59 8.74 -15.20 14.47
N ILE A 60 8.44 -14.02 13.93
CA ILE A 60 7.85 -13.85 12.61
C ILE A 60 8.95 -13.42 11.64
N GLU A 61 9.05 -14.10 10.51
CA GLU A 61 10.02 -13.80 9.46
C GLU A 61 9.37 -13.12 8.27
N ALA A 62 10.12 -12.24 7.60
CA ALA A 62 9.69 -11.63 6.34
C ALA A 62 9.65 -12.69 5.22
N VAL A 63 8.47 -12.86 4.62
CA VAL A 63 8.24 -13.83 3.53
C VAL A 63 8.27 -13.12 2.18
N SER A 64 9.17 -13.55 1.30
CA SER A 64 9.20 -13.07 -0.09
C SER A 64 8.08 -13.68 -0.93
N ILE A 65 7.34 -12.82 -1.61
CA ILE A 65 6.31 -13.24 -2.59
C ILE A 65 6.94 -13.54 -3.95
N LEU A 66 8.18 -13.09 -4.20
CA LEU A 66 8.94 -13.38 -5.42
C LEU A 66 9.60 -14.76 -5.36
N THR A 67 8.81 -15.77 -4.99
CA THR A 67 9.18 -17.19 -4.95
C THR A 67 8.17 -17.99 -5.76
N PRO A 68 8.49 -19.22 -6.23
CA PRO A 68 7.52 -20.03 -6.98
C PRO A 68 6.20 -20.23 -6.23
N ASN A 69 6.27 -20.43 -4.91
CA ASN A 69 5.10 -20.53 -4.04
C ASN A 69 4.36 -19.19 -3.90
N GLY A 70 5.07 -18.07 -3.75
CA GLY A 70 4.47 -16.74 -3.65
C GLY A 70 3.76 -16.30 -4.93
N ILE A 71 4.34 -16.55 -6.10
CA ILE A 71 3.71 -16.27 -7.40
C ILE A 71 2.47 -17.15 -7.58
N ARG A 72 2.56 -18.45 -7.25
CA ARG A 72 1.40 -19.34 -7.28
C ARG A 72 0.28 -18.81 -6.40
N ARG A 73 0.62 -18.33 -5.19
CA ARG A 73 -0.32 -17.77 -4.23
C ARG A 73 -1.04 -16.54 -4.79
N ILE A 74 -0.31 -15.60 -5.42
CA ILE A 74 -0.91 -14.41 -6.06
C ILE A 74 -2.02 -14.84 -7.03
N VAL A 75 -1.73 -15.81 -7.90
CA VAL A 75 -2.69 -16.22 -8.95
C VAL A 75 -3.82 -17.06 -8.36
N SER A 76 -3.53 -18.00 -7.45
CA SER A 76 -4.54 -18.90 -6.91
C SER A 76 -5.51 -18.21 -5.95
N GLU A 77 -5.05 -17.21 -5.19
CA GLU A 77 -5.86 -16.53 -4.18
C GLU A 77 -6.49 -15.22 -4.71
N ALA A 78 -6.15 -14.75 -5.92
CA ALA A 78 -6.63 -13.47 -6.44
C ALA A 78 -8.15 -13.31 -6.37
N VAL A 79 -8.89 -14.30 -6.86
CA VAL A 79 -10.37 -14.27 -6.86
C VAL A 79 -10.92 -14.34 -5.44
N THR A 80 -10.39 -15.23 -4.61
CA THR A 80 -10.81 -15.38 -3.21
C THR A 80 -10.58 -14.10 -2.41
N ASN A 81 -9.42 -13.46 -2.57
CA ASN A 81 -9.09 -12.20 -1.91
C ASN A 81 -9.99 -11.06 -2.37
N PHE A 82 -10.38 -11.05 -3.65
CA PHE A 82 -11.32 -10.08 -4.18
C PHE A 82 -12.72 -10.27 -3.57
N VAL A 83 -13.31 -11.47 -3.67
CA VAL A 83 -14.70 -11.70 -3.22
C VAL A 83 -14.90 -11.68 -1.71
N THR A 84 -13.85 -12.00 -0.93
CA THR A 84 -13.91 -11.96 0.54
C THR A 84 -13.60 -10.58 1.12
N PHE A 85 -13.27 -9.59 0.28
CA PHE A 85 -13.01 -8.24 0.75
C PHE A 85 -14.30 -7.62 1.34
N PRO A 86 -14.36 -7.35 2.66
CA PRO A 86 -15.62 -7.01 3.34
C PRO A 86 -16.40 -5.84 2.72
N PRO A 87 -15.75 -4.76 2.23
CA PRO A 87 -16.45 -3.66 1.57
C PRO A 87 -17.16 -4.03 0.25
N LEU A 88 -16.78 -5.09 -0.45
CA LEU A 88 -17.47 -5.48 -1.69
C LEU A 88 -18.83 -6.14 -1.42
N GLY A 89 -18.91 -6.91 -0.32
CA GLY A 89 -20.15 -7.59 0.07
C GLY A 89 -21.30 -6.63 0.38
N VAL A 90 -21.02 -5.41 0.83
CA VAL A 90 -22.05 -4.39 1.11
C VAL A 90 -22.43 -3.55 -0.11
N VAL A 91 -21.65 -3.58 -1.20
CA VAL A 91 -21.89 -2.78 -2.41
C VAL A 91 -22.60 -3.58 -3.51
N LEU A 92 -22.43 -4.91 -3.52
CA LEU A 92 -22.99 -5.79 -4.55
C LEU A 92 -24.40 -6.34 -4.22
N VAL A 93 -24.93 -6.03 -3.03
CA VAL A 93 -26.23 -6.52 -2.55
C VAL A 93 -27.27 -5.40 -2.59
#